data_AF-D3YVQ8-F1
#
_entry.id   AF-D3YVQ8-F1
#
_cell.length_a   1.000
_cell.length_b   1.000
_cell.length_c   1.000
_cell.angle_alpha   90.00
_cell.angle_beta   90.00
_cell.angle_gamma   90.00
#
_symmetry.space_group_name_H-M   'P 1'
#
loop_
_entity.id
_entity.type
_entity.pdbx_description
1 polymer ?
#
loop_
_entity_poly.entity_id
_entity_poly.type
_entity_poly.pdbx_seq_one_letter_code
_entity_poly.pdbx_strand_id
1 'polypeptide(L)'
;MPTRWAPGTQCMTKCENSRPKPGELAFRKGDMVTILEACEDKSWYRAKHHGSGQEGLLAAAALRQREALSTDPKLSLMPWFHGKISGQEAIQQLQPPEDGL
;
A
#
# COMPACT_ATOMS: atom_id res chain seq x y z
N MET A 1 6.14 -4.66 -13.90
CA MET A 1 4.96 -5.55 -14.05
C MET A 1 3.97 -5.16 -12.95
N PRO A 2 2.66 -4.96 -13.22
CA PRO A 2 1.71 -4.72 -12.15
C PRO A 2 1.66 -5.97 -11.26
N THR A 3 1.98 -5.80 -9.98
CA THR A 3 2.02 -6.90 -9.00
C THR A 3 0.60 -7.44 -8.82
N ARG A 4 0.35 -8.66 -9.30
CA ARG A 4 -0.89 -9.38 -9.00
C ARG A 4 -0.74 -10.01 -7.62
N TRP A 5 -1.61 -9.65 -6.68
CA TRP A 5 -1.54 -10.22 -5.33
C TRP A 5 -2.05 -11.65 -5.33
N ALA A 6 -1.31 -12.53 -4.65
CA ALA A 6 -1.70 -13.92 -4.48
C ALA A 6 -2.86 -14.02 -3.45
N PRO A 7 -3.71 -15.06 -3.53
CA PRO A 7 -4.61 -15.42 -2.45
C PRO A 7 -3.92 -15.49 -1.08
N GLY A 8 -4.58 -15.01 -0.03
CA GLY A 8 -4.03 -14.87 1.32
C GLY A 8 -3.25 -13.57 1.57
N THR A 9 -2.92 -12.80 0.53
CA THR A 9 -2.22 -11.51 0.70
C THR A 9 -3.11 -10.52 1.45
N GLN A 10 -2.56 -9.88 2.47
CA GLN A 10 -3.23 -8.78 3.17
C GLN A 10 -2.89 -7.44 2.52
N CYS A 11 -3.93 -6.70 2.17
CA CYS A 11 -3.83 -5.39 1.55
C CYS A 11 -4.60 -4.36 2.36
N MET A 12 -4.27 -3.10 2.14
CA MET A 12 -4.95 -1.96 2.74
C MET A 12 -5.64 -1.13 1.65
N THR A 13 -6.86 -0.67 1.93
CA THR A 13 -7.61 0.20 1.01
C THR A 13 -7.04 1.62 1.03
N LYS A 14 -6.94 2.24 -0.16
CA LYS A 14 -6.42 3.62 -0.35
C LYS A 14 -7.53 4.68 -0.40
N CYS A 15 -8.75 4.25 -0.69
CA CYS A 15 -9.95 5.07 -0.77
C CYS A 15 -11.11 4.36 -0.05
N GLU A 16 -12.27 5.00 0.00
CA GLU A 16 -13.51 4.41 0.50
C GLU A 16 -14.42 3.94 -0.65
N ASN A 17 -15.25 2.94 -0.36
CA ASN A 17 -16.36 2.51 -1.21
C ASN A 17 -17.62 2.39 -0.35
N SER A 18 -18.28 3.52 -0.11
CA SER A 18 -19.46 3.60 0.76
C SER A 18 -20.78 3.22 0.06
N ARG A 19 -20.80 3.20 -1.27
CA ARG A 19 -21.96 2.85 -2.10
C ARG A 19 -21.56 1.78 -3.13
N PRO A 20 -21.24 0.55 -2.70
CA PRO A 20 -20.82 -0.51 -3.60
C PRO A 20 -21.95 -0.89 -4.57
N LYS A 21 -21.58 -1.28 -5.78
CA LYS A 21 -22.52 -1.98 -6.68
C LYS A 21 -22.83 -3.38 -6.12
N PRO A 22 -23.91 -4.04 -6.59
CA PRO A 22 -24.18 -5.43 -6.21
C PRO A 22 -22.96 -6.33 -6.43
N GLY A 23 -22.54 -7.05 -5.38
CA GLY A 23 -21.37 -7.92 -5.40
C GLY A 23 -20.03 -7.23 -5.08
N GLU A 24 -19.98 -5.90 -5.05
CA GLU A 24 -18.79 -5.16 -4.58
C GLU A 24 -18.76 -5.06 -3.05
N LEU A 25 -17.54 -4.95 -2.53
CA LEU A 25 -17.28 -4.84 -1.10
C LEU A 25 -17.41 -3.38 -0.64
N ALA A 26 -18.13 -3.15 0.46
CA ALA A 26 -18.12 -1.88 1.18
C ALA A 26 -16.88 -1.80 2.10
N PHE A 27 -16.18 -0.68 2.09
CA PHE A 27 -15.02 -0.43 2.96
C PHE A 27 -14.74 1.07 3.10
N ARG A 28 -13.98 1.45 4.14
CA ARG A 28 -13.41 2.78 4.34
C ARG A 28 -11.93 2.78 3.93
N LYS A 29 -11.36 3.96 3.75
CA LYS A 29 -9.92 4.14 3.52
C LYS A 29 -9.12 3.66 4.74
N GLY A 30 -8.08 2.86 4.51
CA GLY A 30 -7.23 2.30 5.56
C GLY A 30 -7.68 0.95 6.11
N ASP A 31 -8.85 0.47 5.69
CA ASP A 31 -9.37 -0.84 6.07
C ASP A 31 -8.48 -1.97 5.53
N MET A 32 -8.43 -3.06 6.28
CA MET A 32 -7.67 -4.25 5.91
C MET A 32 -8.56 -5.27 5.22
N VAL A 33 -8.05 -5.82 4.12
CA VAL A 33 -8.71 -6.91 3.39
C VAL A 33 -7.72 -8.03 3.13
N THR A 34 -8.23 -9.25 2.98
CA THR A 34 -7.46 -10.40 2.51
C THR A 34 -7.91 -10.78 1.12
N ILE A 35 -6.98 -10.84 0.18
CA ILE A 35 -7.25 -11.31 -1.18
C ILE A 35 -7.61 -12.78 -1.13
N LEU A 36 -8.76 -13.13 -1.69
CA LEU A 36 -9.20 -14.53 -1.82
C LEU A 36 -8.87 -15.06 -3.21
N GLU A 37 -9.10 -14.23 -4.23
CA GLU A 37 -8.91 -14.61 -5.62
C GLU A 37 -8.71 -13.37 -6.50
N ALA A 38 -7.91 -13.52 -7.55
CA ALA A 38 -7.79 -12.51 -8.59
C ALA A 38 -8.70 -12.85 -9.76
N CYS A 39 -9.55 -11.92 -10.18
CA CYS A 39 -10.46 -12.12 -11.30
C CYS A 39 -9.69 -12.24 -12.63
N GLU A 40 -10.31 -12.83 -13.65
CA GLU A 40 -9.75 -12.93 -15.01
C GLU A 40 -9.30 -11.55 -15.52
N ASP A 41 -10.14 -10.54 -15.26
CA ASP A 41 -9.80 -9.14 -15.42
C ASP A 41 -8.82 -8.71 -14.32
N LYS A 42 -7.59 -8.38 -14.71
CA LYS A 42 -6.50 -7.94 -13.81
C LYS A 42 -6.81 -6.71 -12.94
N SER A 43 -7.95 -6.06 -13.17
CA SER A 43 -8.39 -4.86 -12.45
C SER A 43 -9.20 -5.15 -11.19
N TRP A 44 -9.55 -6.42 -10.90
CA TRP A 44 -10.43 -6.78 -9.79
C TRP A 44 -9.93 -7.98 -8.97
N TYR A 45 -10.26 -7.96 -7.69
CA TYR A 45 -10.05 -9.06 -6.76
C TYR A 45 -11.36 -9.38 -6.04
N ARG A 46 -11.55 -10.65 -5.71
CA ARG A 46 -12.44 -11.04 -4.62
C ARG A 46 -11.65 -11.01 -3.32
N ALA A 47 -12.16 -10.31 -2.31
CA ALA A 47 -11.49 -10.17 -1.03
C ALA A 47 -12.46 -10.24 0.13
N LYS A 48 -11.91 -10.50 1.31
CA LYS A 48 -12.62 -10.50 2.60
C LYS A 48 -12.22 -9.28 3.42
N HIS A 49 -13.18 -8.48 3.84
CA HIS A 49 -12.96 -7.37 4.77
C HIS A 49 -12.73 -7.88 6.19
N HIS A 50 -11.67 -7.41 6.87
CA HIS A 50 -11.36 -7.86 8.23
C HIS A 50 -12.37 -7.39 9.26
N GLY A 51 -12.82 -6.14 9.19
CA GLY A 51 -13.70 -5.57 10.21
C GLY A 51 -15.14 -6.09 10.17
N SER A 52 -15.69 -6.26 8.97
CA SER A 52 -17.08 -6.73 8.79
C SER A 52 -17.19 -8.23 8.48
N GLY A 53 -16.08 -8.88 8.13
CA GLY A 53 -16.06 -10.28 7.70
C GLY A 53 -16.69 -10.52 6.31
N GLN A 54 -17.24 -9.49 5.66
CA GLN A 54 -17.91 -9.62 4.37
C GLN A 54 -16.92 -9.90 3.24
N GLU A 55 -17.40 -10.63 2.25
CA GLU A 55 -16.67 -10.90 1.02
C GLU A 55 -17.33 -10.18 -0.15
N GLY A 56 -16.50 -9.73 -1.10
CA GLY A 56 -16.99 -9.05 -2.29
C GLY A 56 -15.86 -8.70 -3.23
N LEU A 57 -16.24 -8.09 -4.34
CA LEU A 57 -15.32 -7.60 -5.35
C LEU A 57 -14.76 -6.24 -4.93
N LEU A 58 -13.48 -6.01 -5.19
CA LEU A 58 -12.91 -4.67 -5.18
C LEU A 58 -11.86 -4.48 -6.28
N ALA A 59 -11.74 -3.23 -6.71
CA ALA A 59 -10.77 -2.86 -7.73
C ALA A 59 -9.33 -2.97 -7.17
N ALA A 60 -8.43 -3.55 -7.95
CA ALA A 60 -7.00 -3.62 -7.68
C ALA A 60 -6.40 -2.23 -7.39
N ALA A 61 -6.86 -1.22 -8.14
CA ALA A 61 -6.42 0.16 -7.98
C ALA A 61 -6.82 0.78 -6.63
N ALA A 62 -7.81 0.23 -5.92
CA ALA A 62 -8.23 0.70 -4.60
C ALA A 62 -7.32 0.20 -3.47
N LEU A 63 -6.36 -0.68 -3.77
CA LEU A 63 -5.53 -1.34 -2.77
C LEU A 63 -4.05 -0.92 -2.86
N ARG A 64 -3.37 -1.12 -1.73
CA ARG A 64 -1.91 -1.14 -1.61
C ARG A 64 -1.50 -2.35 -0.77
N GLN A 65 -0.28 -2.83 -0.98
CA GLN A 65 0.31 -3.84 -0.12
C GLN A 65 0.39 -3.29 1.31
N ARG A 66 0.07 -4.13 2.31
CA ARG A 66 0.40 -3.83 3.69
C ARG A 66 1.91 -3.99 3.82
N GLU A 67 2.64 -2.90 3.95
CA GLU A 67 4.05 -2.97 4.36
C GLU A 67 4.10 -3.53 5.78
N ALA A 68 4.82 -4.63 5.97
CA ALA A 68 5.29 -4.97 7.28
C ALA A 68 6.19 -3.80 7.70
N LEU A 69 5.82 -3.09 8.78
CA LEU A 69 6.76 -2.18 9.40
C LEU A 69 7.93 -3.06 9.84
N SER A 70 9.01 -3.06 9.03
CA SER A 70 10.27 -3.61 9.47
C SER A 70 10.59 -2.87 10.76
N THR A 71 10.73 -3.59 11.86
CA THR A 71 11.17 -3.04 13.14
C THR A 71 12.66 -2.71 13.06
N ASP A 72 13.06 -2.02 11.98
CA ASP A 72 14.42 -1.56 11.76
C ASP A 72 14.72 -0.50 12.81
N PRO A 73 15.66 -0.74 13.74
CA PRO A 73 16.05 0.24 14.74
C PRO A 73 16.63 1.53 14.12
N LYS A 74 16.92 1.56 12.82
CA LYS A 74 17.33 2.76 12.06
C LYS A 74 16.17 3.57 11.49
N LEU A 75 14.91 3.22 11.76
CA LEU A 75 13.75 3.98 11.34
C LEU A 75 13.69 5.33 12.09
N SER A 76 14.48 6.30 11.62
CA SER A 76 14.47 7.67 12.13
C SER A 76 13.18 8.38 11.73
N LEU A 77 12.62 9.19 12.62
CA LEU A 77 11.51 10.11 12.29
C LEU A 77 11.93 11.23 11.33
N MET A 78 13.24 11.43 11.16
CA MET A 78 13.81 12.42 10.25
C MET A 78 14.92 11.76 9.43
N PRO A 79 14.59 10.88 8.46
CA PRO A 79 15.61 10.23 7.63
C PRO A 79 16.37 11.23 6.76
N TRP A 80 15.81 12.43 6.56
CA TRP A 80 16.42 13.54 5.82
C TRP A 80 17.37 14.39 6.68
N PHE A 81 17.40 14.22 8.01
CA PHE A 81 18.23 15.03 8.91
C PHE A 81 19.58 14.36 9.19
N HIS A 82 20.64 14.94 8.63
CA HIS A 82 22.01 14.42 8.73
C HIS A 82 22.87 15.14 9.79
N GLY A 83 22.29 16.08 10.54
CA GLY A 83 23.01 16.83 11.56
C GLY A 83 23.97 17.87 10.97
N LYS A 84 25.14 18.04 11.61
CA LYS A 84 26.16 19.02 11.19
C LYS A 84 27.07 18.38 10.15
N ILE A 85 26.73 18.54 8.88
CA ILE A 85 27.57 18.16 7.73
C ILE A 85 28.06 19.41 6.98
N SER A 86 29.21 19.31 6.32
CA SER A 86 29.69 20.34 5.42
C SER A 86 28.89 20.36 4.10
N GLY A 87 28.98 21.46 3.36
CA GLY A 87 28.32 21.57 2.05
C GLY A 87 28.85 20.54 1.04
N GLN A 88 30.14 20.21 1.09
CA GLN A 88 30.72 19.18 0.22
C GLN A 88 30.18 17.79 0.54
N GLU A 89 30.06 17.44 1.83
CA GLU A 89 29.49 16.17 2.26
C GLU A 89 28.01 16.05 1.84
N ALA A 90 27.24 17.13 1.94
CA ALA A 90 25.85 17.14 1.49
C ALA A 90 25.72 16.85 -0.01
N ILE A 91 26.57 17.48 -0.84
CA ILE A 91 26.57 17.25 -2.29
C ILE A 91 26.91 15.80 -2.63
N GLN A 92 27.88 15.20 -1.93
CA GLN A 92 28.27 13.80 -2.14
C GLN A 92 27.15 12.82 -1.80
N GLN A 93 26.34 13.10 -0.77
CA GLN A 93 25.21 12.26 -0.39
C GLN A 93 24.04 12.34 -1.37
N LEU A 94 23.97 13.39 -2.19
CA LEU A 94 22.94 13.61 -3.22
C LEU A 94 23.42 13.17 -4.62
N GLN A 95 24.37 12.21 -4.69
CA GLN A 95 24.82 11.60 -5.93
C GLN A 95 24.26 10.17 -6.08
N PRO A 96 23.77 9.78 -7.27
CA PRO A 96 23.65 10.60 -8.48
C PRO A 96 22.55 11.68 -8.34
N PRO A 97 22.55 12.72 -9.20
CA PRO A 97 21.51 13.75 -9.18
C PRO A 97 20.15 13.14 -9.54
N GLU A 98 19.21 13.24 -8.61
CA GLU A 98 17.83 12.80 -8.79
C GLU A 98 16.88 13.94 -8.40
N ASP A 99 15.81 14.11 -9.18
CA ASP A 99 14.74 15.05 -8.82
C ASP A 99 14.08 14.57 -7.52
N GLY A 100 14.00 15.45 -6.53
CA GLY A 100 13.36 15.16 -5.25
C GLY A 100 11.84 14.95 -5.38
N LEU A 101 11.23 14.48 -4.28
CA LEU A 101 9.78 14.27 -4.14
C LEU A 101 8.94 15.55 -4.32
#